data_AF-W1XWA3-F1
#
_entry.id   AF-W1XWA3-F1
#
_cell.length_a   1.000
_cell.length_b   1.000
_cell.length_c   1.000
_cell.angle_alpha   90.00
_cell.angle_beta   90.00
_cell.angle_gamma   90.00
#
_symmetry.space_group_name_H-M   'P 1'
#
loop_
_entity.id
_entity.type
_entity.pdbx_description
1 polymer ?
#
loop_
_entity_poly.entity_id
_entity_poly.type
_entity_poly.pdbx_seq_one_letter_code
_entity_poly.pdbx_strand_id
1 'polypeptide(L)'
;ILGLGITKLSGGPGDVEVSDFYFTPQTKLNRTTYMIEDGETVELNLTFDAKNKDKIDKDKISYSLDDNKVCNYQKQTYNKCILVGVGEGTTTLRIYYDDKEIQAINIGVGDVDSND
;
A
#
# COMPACT_ATOMS: atom_id res chain seq x y z
N ILE A 1 20.95 -14.35 -8.32
CA ILE A 1 19.50 -14.68 -8.35
C ILE A 1 18.86 -13.72 -7.35
N LEU A 2 18.36 -12.58 -7.81
CA LEU A 2 17.66 -11.61 -6.96
C LEU A 2 16.37 -12.29 -6.51
N GLY A 3 16.31 -12.63 -5.22
CA GLY A 3 15.15 -13.29 -4.64
C GLY A 3 13.92 -12.41 -4.81
N LEU A 4 12.96 -12.86 -5.61
CA LEU A 4 11.62 -12.32 -5.61
C LEU A 4 11.08 -12.43 -4.18
N GLY A 5 11.04 -11.30 -3.47
CA GLY A 5 10.36 -11.20 -2.18
C GLY A 5 8.85 -11.16 -2.40
N ILE A 6 8.26 -12.25 -2.91
CA ILE A 6 6.81 -12.40 -2.99
C ILE A 6 6.33 -12.69 -1.56
N THR A 7 6.02 -11.63 -0.81
CA THR A 7 5.47 -11.79 0.54
C THR A 7 4.00 -12.10 0.38
N LYS A 8 3.65 -13.40 0.44
CA LYS A 8 2.25 -13.82 0.57
C LYS A 8 1.78 -13.41 1.96
N LEU A 9 0.96 -12.38 2.03
CA LEU A 9 0.40 -11.84 3.28
C LEU A 9 -0.73 -12.78 3.72
N SER A 10 -0.55 -13.48 4.84
CA SER A 10 -1.60 -14.35 5.40
C SER A 10 -2.72 -13.47 5.96
N GLY A 11 -3.88 -13.47 5.27
CA GLY A 11 -4.92 -12.46 5.46
C GLY A 11 -5.70 -12.54 6.77
N GLY A 12 -6.17 -11.35 7.18
CA GLY A 12 -7.02 -11.11 8.34
C GLY A 12 -8.37 -11.84 8.30
N PRO A 13 -9.22 -11.63 9.32
CA PRO A 13 -10.43 -12.42 9.56
C PRO A 13 -11.60 -12.17 8.57
N GLY A 14 -11.38 -11.46 7.47
CA GLY A 14 -12.41 -11.11 6.48
C GLY A 14 -12.49 -12.04 5.27
N ASP A 15 -13.60 -11.95 4.54
CA ASP A 15 -13.85 -12.67 3.28
C ASP A 15 -12.92 -12.24 2.12
N VAL A 16 -12.23 -11.11 2.28
CA VAL A 16 -11.34 -10.50 1.29
C VAL A 16 -9.98 -10.22 1.92
N GLU A 17 -8.90 -10.46 1.18
CA GLU A 17 -7.53 -10.14 1.56
C GLU A 17 -6.78 -9.47 0.41
N VAL A 18 -5.71 -8.73 0.72
CA VAL A 18 -4.75 -8.26 -0.29
C VAL A 18 -3.77 -9.41 -0.57
N SER A 19 -3.82 -9.98 -1.76
CA SER A 19 -2.96 -11.12 -2.14
C SER A 19 -1.62 -10.67 -2.69
N ASP A 20 -1.57 -9.49 -3.31
CA ASP A 20 -0.35 -8.90 -3.84
C ASP A 20 -0.48 -7.37 -4.01
N PHE A 21 0.64 -6.67 -4.03
CA PHE A 21 0.70 -5.25 -4.41
C PHE A 21 2.06 -4.86 -4.95
N TYR A 22 2.10 -3.83 -5.80
CA TYR A 22 3.34 -3.28 -6.33
C TYR A 22 3.22 -1.78 -6.64
N PHE A 23 4.37 -1.11 -6.69
CA PHE A 23 4.48 0.31 -7.03
C PHE A 23 4.93 0.52 -8.47
N THR A 24 4.49 1.60 -9.11
CA THR A 24 5.00 2.06 -10.41
C THR A 24 5.32 3.56 -10.34
N PRO A 25 6.60 3.98 -10.50
CA PRO A 25 7.79 3.12 -10.56
C PRO A 25 7.99 2.30 -9.27
N GLN A 26 8.84 1.27 -9.33
CA GLN A 26 9.14 0.44 -8.17
C GLN A 26 9.86 1.28 -7.09
N THR A 27 9.42 1.14 -5.84
CA THR A 27 9.99 1.84 -4.68
C THR A 27 11.03 0.97 -3.96
N LYS A 28 12.00 1.59 -3.28
CA LYS A 28 12.93 0.84 -2.43
C LYS A 28 12.24 0.43 -1.13
N LEU A 29 12.51 -0.78 -0.67
CA LEU A 29 12.05 -1.27 0.63
C LEU A 29 13.17 -1.12 1.66
N ASN A 30 12.98 -0.24 2.64
CA ASN A 30 13.86 -0.12 3.80
C ASN A 30 13.21 -0.82 4.99
N ARG A 31 13.75 -1.99 5.37
CA ARG A 31 13.15 -2.93 6.35
C ARG A 31 11.73 -3.32 5.95
N THR A 32 10.73 -2.64 6.49
CA THR A 32 9.30 -2.89 6.25
C THR A 32 8.59 -1.68 5.65
N THR A 33 9.35 -0.66 5.25
CA THR A 33 8.84 0.65 4.81
C THR A 33 9.21 0.90 3.37
N TYR A 34 8.22 1.15 2.52
CA TYR A 34 8.42 1.50 1.12
C TYR A 34 8.71 3.00 1.01
N MET A 35 9.82 3.33 0.37
CA MET A 35 10.36 4.68 0.32
C MET A 35 9.93 5.39 -0.96
N ILE A 36 9.36 6.58 -0.82
CA ILE A 36 9.00 7.51 -1.90
C ILE A 36 9.84 8.78 -1.69
N GLU A 37 10.41 9.34 -2.75
CA GLU A 37 11.13 10.62 -2.64
C GLU A 37 10.15 11.78 -2.36
N ASP A 38 10.64 12.85 -1.74
CA ASP A 38 9.81 14.02 -1.51
C ASP A 38 9.37 14.67 -2.83
N GLY A 39 8.08 15.00 -2.94
CA GLY A 39 7.45 15.50 -4.17
C GLY A 39 7.22 14.46 -5.28
N GLU A 40 7.71 13.23 -5.14
CA GLU A 40 7.51 12.18 -6.14
C GLU A 40 6.12 11.55 -6.08
N THR A 41 5.69 11.01 -7.23
CA THR A 41 4.39 10.37 -7.39
C THR A 41 4.56 8.92 -7.82
N VAL A 42 3.93 7.99 -7.12
CA VAL A 42 3.95 6.55 -7.45
C VAL A 42 2.53 5.98 -7.52
N GLU A 43 2.30 5.07 -8.46
CA GLU A 43 1.07 4.28 -8.50
C GLU A 43 1.21 3.05 -7.60
N LEU A 44 0.33 2.89 -6.62
CA LEU A 44 0.12 1.63 -5.90
C LEU A 44 -0.96 0.82 -6.62
N ASN A 45 -0.62 -0.40 -7.04
CA ASN A 45 -1.53 -1.36 -7.66
C ASN A 45 -1.71 -2.55 -6.72
N LEU A 46 -2.96 -2.98 -6.52
CA LEU A 46 -3.36 -4.02 -5.57
C LEU A 46 -4.06 -5.17 -6.28
N THR A 47 -3.85 -6.38 -5.77
CA THR A 47 -4.63 -7.57 -6.10
C THR A 47 -5.37 -8.02 -4.85
N PHE A 48 -6.67 -8.28 -4.99
CA PHE A 48 -7.51 -8.77 -3.91
C PHE A 48 -8.02 -10.17 -4.23
N ASP A 49 -7.96 -11.05 -3.25
CA ASP A 49 -8.53 -12.39 -3.32
C ASP A 49 -9.72 -12.51 -2.37
N ALA A 50 -10.75 -13.22 -2.80
CA ALA A 50 -11.87 -13.60 -1.94
C ALA A 50 -11.65 -15.03 -1.42
N LYS A 51 -11.73 -15.22 -0.10
CA LYS A 51 -11.58 -16.54 0.53
C LYS A 51 -12.73 -17.48 0.17
N ASN A 52 -13.93 -16.90 0.03
CA ASN A 52 -15.12 -17.57 -0.45
C ASN A 52 -15.32 -17.17 -1.92
N LYS A 53 -15.79 -18.09 -2.78
CA LYS A 53 -15.89 -17.92 -4.25
C LYS A 53 -16.83 -16.78 -4.71
N ASP A 54 -17.25 -15.91 -3.79
CA ASP A 54 -18.06 -14.75 -4.06
C ASP A 54 -17.25 -13.66 -4.76
N LYS A 55 -17.96 -12.84 -5.52
CA LYS A 55 -17.39 -11.68 -6.18
C LYS A 55 -17.09 -10.62 -5.12
N ILE A 56 -15.88 -10.06 -5.15
CA ILE A 56 -15.50 -8.92 -4.30
C ILE A 56 -16.38 -7.73 -4.63
N ASP A 57 -17.05 -7.20 -3.61
CA ASP A 57 -17.76 -5.92 -3.68
C ASP A 57 -16.76 -4.76 -3.63
N LYS A 58 -16.59 -4.08 -4.75
CA LYS A 58 -15.56 -3.04 -4.95
C LYS A 58 -15.87 -1.74 -4.21
N ASP A 59 -17.15 -1.52 -3.89
CA ASP A 59 -17.58 -0.29 -3.22
C ASP A 59 -17.28 -0.32 -1.72
N LYS A 60 -17.09 -1.53 -1.17
CA LYS A 60 -16.66 -1.76 0.21
C LYS A 60 -15.17 -1.59 0.44
N ILE A 61 -14.37 -1.40 -0.62
CA ILE A 61 -12.93 -1.16 -0.50
C ILE A 61 -12.68 0.33 -0.22
N SER A 62 -12.08 0.61 0.92
CA SER A 62 -11.68 1.96 1.32
C SER A 62 -10.22 1.99 1.77
N TYR A 63 -9.69 3.22 1.81
CA TYR A 63 -8.31 3.51 2.14
C TYR A 63 -8.29 4.64 3.16
N SER A 64 -7.33 4.63 4.06
CA SER A 64 -7.00 5.79 4.89
C SER A 64 -5.49 5.89 5.07
N LEU A 65 -5.04 7.05 5.52
CA LEU A 65 -3.64 7.32 5.80
C LEU A 65 -3.52 7.90 7.21
N ASP A 66 -2.58 7.37 7.99
CA ASP A 66 -2.41 7.79 9.39
C ASP A 66 -1.92 9.24 9.52
N ASP A 67 -1.00 9.67 8.64
CA ASP A 67 -0.51 11.05 8.55
C ASP A 67 -0.45 11.53 7.09
N ASN A 68 -1.28 12.52 6.75
CA ASN A 68 -1.37 13.12 5.42
C ASN A 68 -0.36 14.26 5.15
N LYS A 69 0.45 14.61 6.15
CA LYS A 69 1.56 15.56 6.00
C LYS A 69 2.83 14.90 5.48
N VAL A 70 2.94 13.57 5.64
CA VAL A 70 4.07 12.77 5.14
C VAL A 70 3.82 12.33 3.70
N CYS A 71 2.67 11.70 3.45
CA CYS A 71 2.24 11.25 2.13
C CYS A 71 0.79 11.67 1.91
N ASN A 72 0.32 11.71 0.68
CA ASN A 72 -1.12 11.81 0.39
C ASN A 72 -1.50 10.76 -0.66
N TYR A 73 -2.78 10.41 -0.74
CA TYR A 73 -3.27 9.44 -1.71
C TYR A 73 -4.51 9.90 -2.46
N GLN A 74 -4.63 9.45 -3.70
CA GLN A 74 -5.85 9.57 -4.50
C GLN A 74 -6.25 8.17 -5.00
N LYS A 75 -7.44 7.72 -4.59
CA LYS A 75 -8.06 6.49 -5.12
C LYS A 75 -8.44 6.72 -6.59
N GLN A 76 -7.85 5.94 -7.50
CA GLN A 76 -8.21 5.94 -8.93
C GLN A 76 -9.27 4.89 -9.22
N THR A 77 -9.06 3.68 -8.69
CA THR A 77 -10.01 2.57 -8.73
C THR A 77 -10.02 1.86 -7.38
N TYR A 78 -10.88 0.85 -7.21
CA TYR A 78 -10.87 0.01 -6.00
C TYR A 78 -9.52 -0.65 -5.72
N ASN A 79 -8.66 -0.83 -6.74
CA ASN A 79 -7.38 -1.53 -6.63
C ASN A 79 -6.17 -0.70 -7.11
N LYS A 80 -6.34 0.61 -7.25
CA LYS A 80 -5.27 1.52 -7.64
C LYS A 80 -5.36 2.83 -6.88
N CYS A 81 -4.24 3.24 -6.29
CA CYS A 81 -4.05 4.55 -5.67
C CYS A 81 -2.85 5.25 -6.31
N ILE A 82 -2.93 6.57 -6.44
CA ILE A 82 -1.75 7.42 -6.64
C ILE A 82 -1.29 7.87 -5.25
N LEU A 83 -0.02 7.67 -4.92
CA LEU A 83 0.61 8.19 -3.70
C LEU A 83 1.55 9.32 -4.07
N VAL A 84 1.55 10.38 -3.27
CA VAL A 84 2.41 11.55 -3.45
C VAL A 84 3.22 11.76 -2.18
N GLY A 85 4.54 11.88 -2.29
CA GLY A 85 5.41 12.31 -1.19
C GLY A 85 5.15 13.79 -0.87
N VAL A 86 4.88 14.11 0.40
CA VAL A 86 4.51 15.48 0.83
C VAL A 86 5.53 16.08 1.79
N GLY A 87 6.09 15.26 2.69
CA GLY A 87 7.07 15.72 3.66
C GLY A 87 7.81 14.56 4.31
N GLU A 88 9.04 14.81 4.74
CA GLU A 88 9.89 13.78 5.33
C GLU A 88 9.26 13.11 6.56
N GLY A 89 9.30 11.79 6.60
CA GLY A 89 8.78 11.00 7.72
C GLY A 89 8.25 9.64 7.31
N THR A 90 7.47 9.02 8.19
CA THR A 90 6.82 7.74 7.94
C THR A 90 5.34 7.80 8.26
N THR A 91 4.52 7.15 7.46
CA THR A 91 3.07 7.02 7.63
C THR A 91 2.65 5.60 7.24
N THR A 92 1.40 5.26 7.51
CA THR A 92 0.83 3.95 7.15
C THR A 92 -0.41 4.15 6.30
N LEU A 93 -0.40 3.58 5.09
CA LEU A 93 -1.59 3.43 4.27
C LEU A 93 -2.34 2.19 4.75
N ARG A 94 -3.58 2.37 5.20
CA ARG A 94 -4.46 1.31 5.66
C ARG A 94 -5.51 1.03 4.61
N ILE A 95 -5.76 -0.25 4.36
CA ILE A 95 -6.68 -0.75 3.35
C ILE A 95 -7.76 -1.55 4.07
N TYR A 96 -9.01 -1.25 3.77
CA TYR A 96 -10.17 -1.83 4.43
C TYR A 96 -11.10 -2.50 3.44
N TYR A 97 -11.82 -3.50 3.94
CA TYR A 97 -13.02 -4.05 3.31
C TYR A 97 -14.14 -4.08 4.34
N ASP A 98 -15.26 -3.40 4.05
CA ASP A 98 -16.43 -3.33 4.95
C ASP A 98 -16.04 -2.83 6.35
N ASP A 99 -15.29 -1.72 6.39
CA ASP A 99 -14.74 -1.07 7.59
C ASP A 99 -13.78 -1.93 8.44
N LYS A 100 -13.38 -3.11 7.96
CA LYS A 100 -12.36 -3.95 8.60
C LYS A 100 -11.03 -3.81 7.88
N GLU A 101 -9.97 -3.54 8.64
CA GLU A 101 -8.62 -3.47 8.08
C GLU A 101 -8.21 -4.85 7.55
N ILE A 102 -7.78 -4.89 6.28
CA ILE A 102 -7.31 -6.10 5.62
C ILE A 102 -5.81 -6.05 5.30
N GLN A 103 -5.22 -4.85 5.22
CA GLN A 103 -3.79 -4.66 5.01
C GLN A 103 -3.33 -3.28 5.49
N ALA A 104 -2.10 -3.21 6.00
CA ALA A 104 -1.37 -1.97 6.28
C ALA A 104 -0.05 -1.96 5.52
N ILE A 105 0.29 -0.84 4.88
CA ILE A 105 1.53 -0.65 4.12
C ILE A 105 2.26 0.56 4.70
N ASN A 106 3.47 0.35 5.23
CA ASN A 106 4.28 1.45 5.74
C ASN A 106 4.94 2.20 4.58
N ILE A 107 4.77 3.51 4.58
CA ILE A 107 5.30 4.43 3.58
C ILE A 107 6.26 5.39 4.28
N GLY A 108 7.46 5.52 3.73
CA GLY A 108 8.44 6.53 4.14
C GLY A 108 8.60 7.55 3.03
N VAL A 109 8.75 8.81 3.41
CA VAL A 109 9.08 9.91 2.49
C VAL A 109 10.37 10.54 2.96
N GLY A 110 11.31 10.74 2.04
CA GLY A 110 12.63 11.32 2.31
C GLY A 110 13.74 10.67 1.48
N ASP A 111 14.99 10.95 1.84
CA ASP A 111 16.14 10.51 1.06
C ASP A 111 16.32 8.98 1.08
N VAL A 112 16.12 8.38 -0.10
CA VAL A 112 16.05 6.93 -0.34
C VAL A 112 17.45 6.31 -0.46
N ASP A 113 18.51 7.11 -0.31
CA ASP A 113 19.93 6.69 -0.36
C ASP A 113 20.67 6.79 0.97
N SER A 114 20.00 7.18 2.07
CA SER A 114 20.61 7.20 3.41
C SER A 114 20.76 5.77 3.98
N ASN A 115 21.83 5.08 3.54
CA ASN A 115 22.36 3.92 4.24
C ASN A 115 23.17 4.41 5.45
N ASP A 116 22.55 4.42 6.63
CA ASP A 116 23.26 4.44 7.93
C ASP A 116 23.38 3.00 8.47
#